data_AF-A0A974WSG7-F1
#
_entry.id   AF-A0A974WSG7-F1
#
_cell.length_a   1.000
_cell.length_b   1.000
_cell.length_c   1.000
_cell.angle_alpha   90.00
_cell.angle_beta   90.00
_cell.angle_gamma   90.00
#
_symmetry.space_group_name_H-M   'P 1'
#
loop_
_entity.id
_entity.type
_entity.pdbx_description
1 polymer ?
#
loop_
_entity_poly.entity_id
_entity_poly.type
_entity_poly.pdbx_seq_one_letter_code
_entity_poly.pdbx_strand_id
1 'polypeptide(L)'
;MLVLLALVVPTTAGRITLASSTYLCSGYQGCAAAGYGDGGYRQVSSKQYWRMYAGHNCTNYVAYRLIQSGMPDVRPWEGNGNASNWGVAMAAITDQTPTVGSVAWYRPHVTPAGGNGHVAIVEQVISDTEIIVSEDYWGGDFYWRRITKTGGGWPSGFIHFNDRVVQPTSPPTIAGSAMVGSPLEVAVGSWTPAPSSITFRWLADGAAIPGATGSAYVPTPDVKGKTLTAEVTAQLDGYTPGAAALATPPVAPGTFARTQLPTIQGEPQVGSTLTLTPSTWSPQPKKSTTQWYADGKPLADATGNTLTLTRDQIGQQISARVTASANGYRKSRSNAPATAAVQAKPVTLLSPSRVTGRAQVGRRLVVEPGRAKPGDASATYRWLRDGRRIAKATKATYTVRKGDVGHALAVEVTMTRRHFRATTETLTVASPVRAVPTLRVRPEVKRGRVVVDLRVRAVGAPKPSGAITVTIGRRTVEGELVAGTARVVVRDVAPGTRPVVVRFAGTDLVRPAVSRSTLVVPGGKG
;
A
#
# COMPACT_ATOMS: atom_id res chain seq x y z
N MET A 1 31.66 93.97 -59.22
CA MET A 1 30.92 95.15 -58.67
C MET A 1 29.51 94.68 -58.36
N LEU A 2 28.96 95.06 -57.18
CA LEU A 2 27.75 94.60 -56.45
C LEU A 2 28.12 93.67 -55.27
N VAL A 3 28.54 94.22 -54.12
CA VAL A 3 27.73 94.82 -53.02
C VAL A 3 26.76 93.80 -52.40
N LEU A 4 27.26 93.23 -51.31
CA LEU A 4 26.57 92.39 -50.34
C LEU A 4 25.62 93.28 -49.51
N LEU A 5 24.30 93.08 -49.63
CA LEU A 5 23.31 93.70 -48.75
C LEU A 5 22.67 92.58 -47.89
N ALA A 6 23.19 92.40 -46.69
CA ALA A 6 22.59 91.53 -45.69
C ALA A 6 21.30 92.17 -45.16
N LEU A 7 20.14 91.67 -45.58
CA LEU A 7 18.87 91.98 -44.93
C LEU A 7 18.86 91.27 -43.56
N VAL A 8 19.13 92.03 -42.52
CA VAL A 8 18.81 91.65 -41.14
C VAL A 8 17.30 91.80 -40.99
N VAL A 9 16.57 90.69 -41.07
CA VAL A 9 15.19 90.63 -40.58
C VAL A 9 15.28 90.44 -39.06
N PRO A 10 14.76 91.35 -38.23
CA PRO A 10 14.63 91.07 -36.82
C PRO A 10 13.58 89.96 -36.67
N THR A 11 14.00 88.75 -36.37
CA THR A 11 13.13 87.74 -35.78
C THR A 11 12.71 88.26 -34.41
N THR A 12 11.55 88.89 -34.33
CA THR A 12 10.80 88.99 -33.08
C THR A 12 10.39 87.58 -32.70
N ALA A 13 11.30 86.86 -32.02
CA ALA A 13 10.92 85.76 -31.16
C ALA A 13 10.08 86.36 -30.04
N GLY A 14 8.78 86.52 -30.30
CA GLY A 14 7.81 86.81 -29.27
C GLY A 14 7.96 85.74 -28.21
N ARG A 15 8.31 86.14 -26.99
CA ARG A 15 8.18 85.26 -25.83
C ARG A 15 6.70 84.87 -25.77
N ILE A 16 6.37 83.63 -26.14
CA ILE A 16 5.07 83.06 -25.85
C ILE A 16 5.00 83.00 -24.33
N THR A 17 4.30 83.95 -23.72
CA THR A 17 3.83 83.85 -22.36
C THR A 17 2.86 82.68 -22.32
N LEU A 18 3.36 81.49 -21.99
CA LEU A 18 2.52 80.35 -21.64
C LEU A 18 1.65 80.79 -20.46
N ALA A 19 0.34 80.82 -20.68
CA ALA A 19 -0.63 81.22 -19.66
C ALA A 19 -0.44 80.40 -18.39
N SER A 20 -0.58 81.06 -17.25
CA SER A 20 -0.22 80.51 -15.95
C SER A 20 -0.96 79.23 -15.58
N SER A 21 -2.25 79.28 -15.85
CA SER A 21 -3.17 78.15 -15.90
C SER A 21 -4.37 78.57 -16.75
N THR A 22 -5.02 77.61 -17.42
CA THR A 22 -6.18 77.87 -18.29
C THR A 22 -7.38 77.11 -17.77
N TYR A 23 -8.46 77.82 -17.46
CA TYR A 23 -9.74 77.21 -17.15
C TYR A 23 -10.28 76.51 -18.39
N LEU A 24 -10.55 75.21 -18.27
CA LEU A 24 -11.16 74.40 -19.32
C LEU A 24 -12.69 74.57 -19.29
N CYS A 25 -13.24 74.81 -18.09
CA CYS A 25 -14.64 75.13 -17.87
C CYS A 25 -14.83 75.81 -16.51
N SER A 26 -16.00 76.41 -16.32
CA SER A 26 -16.47 77.01 -15.07
C SER A 26 -17.91 76.61 -14.82
N GLY A 27 -18.25 76.41 -13.56
CA GLY A 27 -19.55 75.99 -13.08
C GLY A 27 -19.87 74.54 -13.35
N TYR A 28 -20.66 73.93 -12.46
CA TYR A 28 -21.05 72.53 -12.65
C TYR A 28 -21.75 72.27 -13.99
N GLN A 29 -22.63 73.19 -14.43
CA GLN A 29 -23.32 73.06 -15.72
C GLN A 29 -22.40 73.31 -16.91
N GLY A 30 -21.54 74.33 -16.84
CA GLY A 30 -20.60 74.64 -17.92
C GLY A 30 -19.55 73.54 -18.09
N CYS A 31 -19.05 73.00 -16.99
CA CYS A 31 -18.15 71.85 -17.01
C CYS A 31 -18.82 70.59 -17.56
N ALA A 32 -20.03 70.26 -17.11
CA ALA A 32 -20.75 69.11 -17.66
C ALA A 32 -21.00 69.25 -19.18
N ALA A 33 -21.36 70.45 -19.66
CA ALA A 33 -21.55 70.71 -21.09
C ALA A 33 -20.24 70.60 -21.90
N ALA A 34 -19.10 70.94 -21.31
CA ALA A 34 -17.77 70.79 -21.90
C ALA A 34 -17.21 69.36 -21.78
N GLY A 35 -17.96 68.40 -21.23
CA GLY A 35 -17.54 67.00 -21.06
C GLY A 35 -16.71 66.74 -19.81
N TYR A 36 -16.64 67.70 -18.88
CA TYR A 36 -15.87 67.62 -17.64
C TYR A 36 -16.79 67.37 -16.44
N GLY A 37 -16.73 66.16 -15.88
CA GLY A 37 -17.57 65.75 -14.75
C GLY A 37 -17.10 66.33 -13.41
N ASP A 38 -18.03 66.50 -12.48
CA ASP A 38 -17.77 66.89 -11.08
C ASP A 38 -17.65 65.68 -10.14
N GLY A 39 -17.65 64.47 -10.70
CA GLY A 39 -17.67 63.23 -9.95
C GLY A 39 -18.98 62.99 -9.17
N GLY A 40 -20.05 63.73 -9.48
CA GLY A 40 -21.34 63.66 -8.76
C GLY A 40 -21.46 64.59 -7.56
N TYR A 41 -20.42 65.37 -7.25
CA TYR A 41 -20.38 66.20 -6.04
C TYR A 41 -21.51 67.23 -5.96
N ARG A 42 -21.93 67.83 -7.08
CA ARG A 42 -23.04 68.81 -7.12
C ARG A 42 -24.31 68.27 -6.45
N GLN A 43 -24.60 66.98 -6.60
CA GLN A 43 -25.81 66.36 -6.06
C GLN A 43 -25.73 66.15 -4.55
N VAL A 44 -24.52 66.14 -4.00
CA VAL A 44 -24.24 65.77 -2.60
C VAL A 44 -23.46 66.85 -1.84
N SER A 45 -23.23 68.01 -2.45
CA SER A 45 -22.40 69.07 -1.87
C SER A 45 -22.94 69.59 -0.55
N SER A 46 -24.24 69.43 -0.27
CA SER A 46 -24.87 69.76 1.02
C SER A 46 -24.43 68.86 2.20
N LYS A 47 -23.68 67.78 1.95
CA LYS A 47 -23.16 66.89 2.98
C LYS A 47 -21.72 67.26 3.37
N GLN A 48 -21.37 67.00 4.62
CA GLN A 48 -20.00 67.12 5.12
C GLN A 48 -19.26 65.80 4.93
N TYR A 49 -18.08 65.86 4.32
CA TYR A 49 -17.15 64.76 4.16
C TYR A 49 -15.89 65.09 4.98
N TRP A 50 -15.37 64.13 5.74
CA TRP A 50 -14.23 64.36 6.65
C TRP A 50 -14.44 65.53 7.64
N ARG A 51 -15.71 65.82 7.98
CA ARG A 51 -16.13 66.98 8.79
C ARG A 51 -15.73 68.34 8.21
N MET A 52 -15.49 68.40 6.90
CA MET A 52 -15.30 69.65 6.18
C MET A 52 -16.64 70.34 5.96
N TYR A 53 -16.64 71.67 5.93
CA TYR A 53 -17.84 72.45 5.68
C TYR A 53 -18.45 72.11 4.31
N ALA A 54 -19.75 71.83 4.31
CA ALA A 54 -20.54 71.52 3.12
C ALA A 54 -20.69 72.73 2.18
N GLY A 55 -21.10 72.45 0.94
CA GLY A 55 -21.31 73.40 -0.13
C GLY A 55 -20.10 73.54 -1.06
N HIS A 56 -20.00 74.67 -1.74
CA HIS A 56 -18.84 75.04 -2.54
C HIS A 56 -17.63 75.22 -1.63
N ASN A 57 -16.74 74.22 -1.60
CA ASN A 57 -15.57 74.17 -0.75
C ASN A 57 -14.56 73.15 -1.27
N CYS A 58 -13.30 73.57 -1.49
CA CYS A 58 -12.24 72.72 -2.01
C CYS A 58 -11.97 71.48 -1.13
N THR A 59 -11.96 71.65 0.19
CA THR A 59 -11.62 70.54 1.11
C THR A 59 -12.73 69.50 1.19
N ASN A 60 -13.99 69.93 1.14
CA ASN A 60 -15.14 69.02 1.15
C ASN A 60 -15.28 68.27 -0.18
N TYR A 61 -15.03 68.95 -1.30
CA TYR A 61 -14.98 68.35 -2.62
C TYR A 61 -13.91 67.25 -2.71
N VAL A 62 -12.67 67.57 -2.34
CA VAL A 62 -11.55 66.62 -2.38
C VAL A 62 -11.80 65.46 -1.42
N ALA A 63 -12.31 65.71 -0.21
CA ALA A 63 -12.67 64.65 0.73
C ALA A 63 -13.73 63.69 0.13
N TYR A 64 -14.79 64.22 -0.49
CA TYR A 64 -15.78 63.41 -1.20
C TYR A 64 -15.14 62.55 -2.29
N ARG A 65 -14.30 63.15 -3.14
CA ARG A 65 -13.63 62.44 -4.25
C ARG A 65 -12.72 61.33 -3.75
N LEU A 66 -11.98 61.55 -2.67
CA LEU A 66 -11.12 60.55 -2.05
C LEU A 66 -11.93 59.40 -1.42
N ILE A 67 -13.08 59.70 -0.80
CA ILE A 67 -13.98 58.66 -0.27
C ILE A 67 -14.54 57.81 -1.42
N GLN A 68 -14.93 58.44 -2.53
CA GLN A 68 -15.39 57.71 -3.73
C GLN A 68 -14.29 56.82 -4.33
N SER A 69 -13.02 57.21 -4.22
CA SER A 69 -11.90 56.37 -4.67
C SER A 69 -11.47 55.31 -3.64
N GLY A 70 -12.14 55.20 -2.49
CA GLY A 70 -11.95 54.13 -1.52
C GLY A 70 -11.28 54.53 -0.20
N MET A 71 -11.04 55.81 0.05
CA MET A 71 -10.61 56.27 1.38
C MET A 71 -11.73 56.14 2.42
N PRO A 72 -11.42 55.89 3.70
CA PRO A 72 -12.41 55.95 4.78
C PRO A 72 -13.11 57.31 4.86
N ASP A 73 -14.37 57.33 5.30
CA ASP A 73 -15.12 58.57 5.60
C ASP A 73 -14.70 59.22 6.93
N VAL A 74 -13.40 59.15 7.24
CA VAL A 74 -12.78 59.78 8.39
C VAL A 74 -11.48 60.42 7.92
N ARG A 75 -11.28 61.67 8.32
CA ARG A 75 -10.06 62.40 7.99
C ARG A 75 -8.84 61.72 8.62
N PRO A 76 -7.75 61.49 7.87
CA PRO A 76 -6.59 60.74 8.39
C PRO A 76 -5.69 61.53 9.35
N TRP A 77 -6.01 62.79 9.66
CA TRP A 77 -5.29 63.62 10.65
C TRP A 77 -6.26 64.41 11.54
N GLU A 78 -5.77 64.79 12.71
CA GLU A 78 -6.48 65.61 13.69
C GLU A 78 -6.17 67.12 13.54
N GLY A 79 -7.04 67.98 14.08
CA GLY A 79 -6.83 69.42 14.09
C GLY A 79 -7.38 70.17 12.87
N ASN A 80 -6.60 71.09 12.31
CA ASN A 80 -7.06 72.05 11.30
C ASN A 80 -7.46 71.35 9.98
N GLY A 81 -8.69 71.64 9.50
CA GLY A 81 -9.23 71.12 8.25
C GLY A 81 -8.94 71.98 7.01
N ASN A 82 -8.44 73.20 7.18
CA ASN A 82 -8.12 74.10 6.07
C ASN A 82 -7.06 73.50 5.16
N ALA A 83 -7.22 73.73 3.85
CA ALA A 83 -6.32 73.26 2.82
C ALA A 83 -4.84 73.60 3.11
N SER A 84 -4.56 74.74 3.75
CA SER A 84 -3.22 75.19 4.13
C SER A 84 -2.40 74.17 4.92
N ASN A 85 -3.05 73.27 5.66
CA ASN A 85 -2.38 72.29 6.50
C ASN A 85 -2.27 70.90 5.86
N TRP A 86 -2.98 70.60 4.77
CA TRP A 86 -3.12 69.23 4.27
C TRP A 86 -1.78 68.56 3.93
N GLY A 87 -0.94 69.19 3.11
CA GLY A 87 0.37 68.61 2.75
C GLY A 87 1.40 68.66 3.89
N VAL A 88 1.19 69.49 4.92
CA VAL A 88 2.03 69.49 6.13
C VAL A 88 1.62 68.33 7.04
N ALA A 89 0.32 68.16 7.28
CA ALA A 89 -0.22 67.05 8.06
C ALA A 89 0.07 65.70 7.41
N MET A 90 0.09 65.64 6.08
CA MET A 90 0.35 64.45 5.29
C MET A 90 1.75 64.45 4.65
N ALA A 91 2.75 65.06 5.31
CA ALA A 91 4.10 65.21 4.77
C ALA A 91 4.74 63.87 4.33
N ALA A 92 4.43 62.76 5.01
CA ALA A 92 4.96 61.44 4.68
C ALA A 92 4.52 60.90 3.30
N ILE A 93 3.40 61.39 2.77
CA ILE A 93 2.85 60.99 1.47
C ILE A 93 2.73 62.18 0.51
N THR A 94 3.40 63.31 0.82
CA THR A 94 3.37 64.51 0.00
C THR A 94 4.71 64.69 -0.69
N ASP A 95 4.71 64.69 -2.02
CA ASP A 95 5.93 64.95 -2.81
C ASP A 95 5.66 65.91 -3.99
N GLN A 96 6.53 65.93 -5.00
CA GLN A 96 6.47 66.86 -6.14
C GLN A 96 6.03 66.17 -7.45
N THR A 97 5.66 64.89 -7.38
CA THR A 97 5.36 64.05 -8.54
C THR A 97 3.85 63.95 -8.71
N PRO A 98 3.26 64.55 -9.75
CA PRO A 98 1.84 64.40 -10.00
C PRO A 98 1.50 62.97 -10.42
N THR A 99 0.40 62.45 -9.91
CA THR A 99 -0.26 61.21 -10.36
C THR A 99 -1.75 61.48 -10.50
N VAL A 100 -2.41 60.80 -11.42
CA VAL A 100 -3.88 60.85 -11.53
C VAL A 100 -4.50 60.37 -10.23
N GLY A 101 -5.36 61.19 -9.62
CA GLY A 101 -6.01 60.94 -8.34
C GLY A 101 -5.30 61.54 -7.13
N SER A 102 -4.04 61.98 -7.24
CA SER A 102 -3.38 62.73 -6.16
C SER A 102 -4.06 64.07 -5.90
N VAL A 103 -3.87 64.60 -4.70
CA VAL A 103 -4.35 65.94 -4.33
C VAL A 103 -3.28 66.97 -4.66
N ALA A 104 -3.57 67.84 -5.63
CA ALA A 104 -2.81 69.05 -5.87
C ALA A 104 -3.02 70.01 -4.70
N TRP A 105 -2.01 70.18 -3.85
CA TRP A 105 -2.06 70.99 -2.64
C TRP A 105 -1.32 72.31 -2.78
N TYR A 106 -1.94 73.38 -2.29
CA TYR A 106 -1.40 74.74 -2.34
C TYR A 106 -1.26 75.31 -0.92
N ARG A 107 -0.07 75.79 -0.60
CA ARG A 107 0.18 76.60 0.59
C ARG A 107 -0.60 77.93 0.52
N PRO A 108 -0.85 78.59 1.67
CA PRO A 108 -1.41 79.93 1.69
C PRO A 108 -0.70 80.87 0.72
N HIS A 109 -1.49 81.66 -0.01
CA HIS A 109 -0.99 82.70 -0.93
C HIS A 109 -0.18 82.19 -2.13
N VAL A 110 -0.20 80.88 -2.41
CA VAL A 110 0.33 80.32 -3.66
C VAL A 110 -0.82 80.20 -4.65
N THR A 111 -0.80 81.01 -5.72
CA THR A 111 -1.83 81.03 -6.76
C THR A 111 -2.32 79.61 -7.15
N PRO A 112 -3.63 79.32 -7.17
CA PRO A 112 -4.76 80.22 -6.95
C PRO A 112 -5.18 80.36 -5.47
N ALA A 113 -4.44 79.79 -4.52
CA ALA A 113 -4.84 79.75 -3.12
C ALA A 113 -4.86 81.13 -2.43
N GLY A 114 -5.92 81.37 -1.66
CA GLY A 114 -5.99 82.45 -0.69
C GLY A 114 -5.25 82.12 0.62
N GLY A 115 -5.55 82.85 1.70
CA GLY A 115 -4.87 82.69 3.00
C GLY A 115 -5.12 81.34 3.69
N ASN A 116 -6.16 80.60 3.29
CA ASN A 116 -6.49 79.28 3.84
C ASN A 116 -5.89 78.11 3.04
N GLY A 117 -5.05 78.38 2.04
CA GLY A 117 -4.56 77.36 1.12
C GLY A 117 -5.63 76.91 0.12
N HIS A 118 -5.30 75.93 -0.72
CA HIS A 118 -6.24 75.33 -1.66
C HIS A 118 -5.89 73.86 -1.95
N VAL A 119 -6.88 73.06 -2.34
CA VAL A 119 -6.69 71.67 -2.75
C VAL A 119 -7.56 71.35 -3.96
N ALA A 120 -7.03 70.53 -4.86
CA ALA A 120 -7.70 70.08 -6.08
C ALA A 120 -7.39 68.60 -6.35
N ILE A 121 -8.22 67.92 -7.14
CA ILE A 121 -7.93 66.55 -7.60
C ILE A 121 -7.18 66.62 -8.92
N VAL A 122 -6.05 65.93 -9.04
CA VAL A 122 -5.37 65.74 -10.34
C VAL A 122 -6.17 64.73 -11.16
N GLU A 123 -6.78 65.17 -12.24
CA GLU A 123 -7.59 64.33 -13.14
C GLU A 123 -6.75 63.72 -14.26
N GLN A 124 -5.71 64.43 -14.72
CA GLN A 124 -4.78 63.95 -15.74
C GLN A 124 -3.38 64.47 -15.48
N VAL A 125 -2.38 63.63 -15.75
CA VAL A 125 -0.96 64.01 -15.81
C VAL A 125 -0.54 63.97 -17.27
N ILE A 126 -0.33 65.14 -17.88
CA ILE A 126 0.11 65.25 -19.27
C ILE A 126 1.63 65.08 -19.34
N SER A 127 2.35 65.65 -18.37
CA SER A 127 3.79 65.46 -18.16
C SER A 127 4.17 65.84 -16.72
N ASP A 128 5.44 65.68 -16.34
CA ASP A 128 6.00 66.12 -15.04
C ASP A 128 5.85 67.64 -14.78
N THR A 129 5.44 68.40 -15.80
CA THR A 129 5.27 69.86 -15.74
C THR A 129 3.88 70.33 -16.15
N GLU A 130 2.96 69.41 -16.42
CA GLU A 130 1.64 69.75 -16.92
C GLU A 130 0.56 68.78 -16.45
N ILE A 131 -0.48 69.31 -15.81
CA ILE A 131 -1.59 68.55 -15.24
C ILE A 131 -2.94 69.19 -15.59
N ILE A 132 -4.00 68.38 -15.51
CA ILE A 132 -5.37 68.86 -15.47
C ILE A 132 -5.94 68.51 -14.10
N VAL A 133 -6.57 69.48 -13.44
CA VAL A 133 -7.21 69.32 -12.15
C VAL A 133 -8.70 69.64 -12.22
N SER A 134 -9.48 69.02 -11.33
CA SER A 134 -10.84 69.45 -10.97
C SER A 134 -10.85 70.00 -9.56
N GLU A 135 -11.63 71.04 -9.32
CA GLU A 135 -11.59 71.80 -8.08
C GLU A 135 -12.90 72.55 -7.83
N ASP A 136 -13.20 72.76 -6.56
CA ASP A 136 -14.32 73.59 -6.09
C ASP A 136 -13.77 74.68 -5.17
N TYR A 137 -14.46 75.79 -4.99
CA TYR A 137 -13.94 76.96 -4.28
C TYR A 137 -14.87 77.41 -3.16
N TRP A 138 -14.31 77.82 -2.02
CA TRP A 138 -15.09 78.39 -0.94
C TRP A 138 -15.89 79.62 -1.40
N GLY A 139 -17.23 79.53 -1.35
CA GLY A 139 -18.12 80.61 -1.79
C GLY A 139 -18.00 80.98 -3.28
N GLY A 140 -17.33 80.13 -4.06
CA GLY A 140 -17.09 80.29 -5.49
C GLY A 140 -17.85 79.24 -6.30
N ASP A 141 -17.21 78.73 -7.36
CA ASP A 141 -17.80 77.75 -8.28
C ASP A 141 -16.86 76.56 -8.52
N PHE A 142 -17.35 75.57 -9.27
CA PHE A 142 -16.61 74.40 -9.71
C PHE A 142 -15.84 74.65 -11.01
N TYR A 143 -14.63 74.11 -11.13
CA TYR A 143 -13.78 74.30 -12.30
C TYR A 143 -13.01 73.04 -12.69
N TRP A 144 -12.69 72.95 -13.98
CA TRP A 144 -11.55 72.17 -14.45
C TRP A 144 -10.49 73.11 -14.99
N ARG A 145 -9.22 72.84 -14.68
CA ARG A 145 -8.12 73.71 -15.03
C ARG A 145 -6.92 72.94 -15.50
N ARG A 146 -6.31 73.41 -16.60
CA ARG A 146 -5.01 72.96 -17.09
C ARG A 146 -3.93 73.85 -16.47
N ILE A 147 -2.90 73.24 -15.90
CA ILE A 147 -1.87 73.92 -15.11
C ILE A 147 -0.50 73.52 -15.65
N THR A 148 0.37 74.51 -15.85
CA THR A 148 1.76 74.29 -16.25
C THR A 148 2.73 74.79 -15.18
N LYS A 149 3.86 74.10 -15.01
CA LYS A 149 4.86 74.46 -13.99
C LYS A 149 5.49 75.84 -14.24
N THR A 150 5.73 76.18 -15.50
CA THR A 150 6.34 77.45 -15.94
C THR A 150 5.37 78.61 -15.97
N GLY A 151 4.07 78.32 -16.02
CA GLY A 151 3.03 79.33 -16.06
C GLY A 151 2.81 80.04 -14.72
N GLY A 152 3.07 79.38 -13.59
CA GLY A 152 2.71 79.89 -12.27
C GLY A 152 1.38 79.31 -11.78
N GLY A 153 1.32 78.98 -10.50
CA GLY A 153 0.19 78.24 -9.91
C GLY A 153 0.29 76.72 -10.03
N TRP A 154 1.52 76.22 -10.15
CA TRP A 154 1.87 74.84 -9.87
C TRP A 154 1.60 74.53 -8.39
N PRO A 155 1.05 73.34 -8.05
CA PRO A 155 0.85 72.94 -6.66
C PRO A 155 2.13 72.99 -5.84
N SER A 156 2.00 73.36 -4.55
CA SER A 156 3.10 73.31 -3.58
C SER A 156 3.55 71.88 -3.28
N GLY A 157 2.69 70.89 -3.51
CA GLY A 157 2.99 69.47 -3.48
C GLY A 157 1.79 68.64 -3.92
N PHE A 158 2.01 67.36 -4.13
CA PHE A 158 0.98 66.36 -4.45
C PHE A 158 0.87 65.38 -3.29
N ILE A 159 -0.33 65.25 -2.73
CA ILE A 159 -0.60 64.35 -1.60
C ILE A 159 -1.17 63.04 -2.16
N HIS A 160 -0.49 61.93 -1.86
CA HIS A 160 -0.78 60.61 -2.44
C HIS A 160 -1.57 59.71 -1.49
N PHE A 161 -2.90 59.89 -1.43
CA PHE A 161 -3.74 59.14 -0.49
C PHE A 161 -3.98 57.69 -0.92
N ASN A 162 -4.47 57.46 -2.13
CA ASN A 162 -4.81 56.13 -2.65
C ASN A 162 -4.62 55.97 -4.18
N ASP A 163 -4.00 56.96 -4.81
CA ASP A 163 -3.67 57.00 -6.24
C ASP A 163 -2.46 56.11 -6.61
N ARG A 164 -1.67 55.73 -5.61
CA ARG A 164 -0.54 54.81 -5.74
C ARG A 164 -0.98 53.41 -5.34
N VAL A 165 -0.84 52.43 -6.22
CA VAL A 165 -1.24 51.04 -5.96
C VAL A 165 -0.10 50.09 -6.31
N VAL A 166 0.14 49.10 -5.46
CA VAL A 166 1.07 48.00 -5.79
C VAL A 166 0.36 47.05 -6.75
N GLN A 167 0.91 46.84 -7.95
CA GLN A 167 0.28 46.01 -8.99
C GLN A 167 1.10 44.75 -9.30
N PRO A 168 0.48 43.58 -9.49
CA PRO A 168 1.20 42.39 -9.93
C PRO A 168 1.61 42.54 -11.39
N THR A 169 2.91 42.42 -11.68
CA THR A 169 3.47 42.43 -13.05
C THR A 169 3.67 41.02 -13.60
N SER A 170 3.80 40.03 -12.71
CA SER A 170 3.67 38.61 -13.03
C SER A 170 2.72 38.01 -12.01
N PRO A 171 1.63 37.35 -12.43
CA PRO A 171 0.63 36.85 -11.50
C PRO A 171 1.23 35.78 -10.58
N PRO A 172 0.78 35.71 -9.31
CA PRO A 172 1.16 34.57 -8.47
C PRO A 172 0.65 33.26 -9.07
N THR A 173 1.20 32.11 -8.67
CA THR A 173 0.75 30.77 -9.09
C THR A 173 0.73 29.81 -7.90
N ILE A 174 -0.11 28.77 -7.93
CA ILE A 174 -0.10 27.71 -6.92
C ILE A 174 0.54 26.46 -7.54
N ALA A 175 1.64 25.99 -6.94
CA ALA A 175 2.28 24.73 -7.26
C ALA A 175 1.74 23.60 -6.35
N GLY A 176 1.78 22.36 -6.85
CA GLY A 176 1.27 21.18 -6.16
C GLY A 176 -0.10 20.73 -6.64
N SER A 177 -0.56 19.59 -6.11
CA SER A 177 -1.90 19.05 -6.40
C SER A 177 -2.81 19.27 -5.22
N ALA A 178 -4.02 19.79 -5.46
CA ALA A 178 -5.03 19.99 -4.43
C ALA A 178 -5.52 18.63 -3.92
N MET A 179 -4.83 18.08 -2.93
CA MET A 179 -5.07 16.75 -2.37
C MET A 179 -4.74 16.75 -0.88
N VAL A 180 -5.56 16.07 -0.08
CA VAL A 180 -5.32 15.95 1.36
C VAL A 180 -3.91 15.40 1.63
N GLY A 181 -3.14 16.12 2.44
CA GLY A 181 -1.77 15.76 2.82
C GLY A 181 -0.68 16.12 1.80
N SER A 182 -1.03 16.66 0.63
CA SER A 182 -0.06 17.15 -0.36
C SER A 182 0.16 18.66 -0.21
N PRO A 183 1.40 19.14 -0.08
CA PRO A 183 1.66 20.56 0.06
C PRO A 183 1.26 21.32 -1.21
N LEU A 184 0.62 22.47 -1.00
CA LEU A 184 0.44 23.52 -1.98
C LEU A 184 1.37 24.67 -1.63
N GLU A 185 1.97 25.29 -2.63
CA GLU A 185 2.92 26.40 -2.46
C GLU A 185 2.59 27.54 -3.42
N VAL A 186 2.45 28.75 -2.89
CA VAL A 186 2.22 29.96 -3.67
C VAL A 186 3.57 30.52 -4.12
N ALA A 187 3.81 30.55 -5.43
CA ALA A 187 4.82 31.41 -6.01
C ALA A 187 4.23 32.81 -6.17
N VAL A 188 4.81 33.81 -5.50
CA VAL A 188 4.24 35.16 -5.36
C VAL A 188 4.23 36.00 -6.64
N GLY A 189 4.93 35.57 -7.69
CA GLY A 189 5.11 36.37 -8.90
C GLY A 189 5.98 37.61 -8.65
N SER A 190 5.74 38.67 -9.42
CA SER A 190 6.43 39.97 -9.28
C SER A 190 5.43 41.10 -9.17
N TRP A 191 5.81 42.16 -8.47
CA TRP A 191 4.94 43.30 -8.14
C TRP A 191 5.68 44.60 -8.41
N THR A 192 4.96 45.65 -8.78
CA THR A 192 5.53 46.97 -9.04
C THR A 192 4.63 48.08 -8.48
N PRO A 193 5.20 49.01 -7.69
CA PRO A 193 6.57 49.00 -7.14
C PRO A 193 6.83 47.79 -6.23
N ALA A 194 8.11 47.50 -5.93
CA ALA A 194 8.46 46.34 -5.12
C ALA A 194 7.87 46.51 -3.69
N PRO A 195 7.06 45.56 -3.20
CA PRO A 195 6.43 45.66 -1.89
C PRO A 195 7.45 45.47 -0.75
N SER A 196 7.16 46.08 0.41
CA SER A 196 7.92 45.87 1.65
C SER A 196 7.54 44.55 2.34
N SER A 197 6.32 44.05 2.13
CA SER A 197 5.87 42.75 2.64
C SER A 197 4.80 42.11 1.78
N ILE A 198 4.70 40.78 1.84
CA ILE A 198 3.65 39.98 1.22
C ILE A 198 3.03 39.09 2.29
N THR A 199 1.70 39.09 2.36
CA THR A 199 0.93 38.26 3.29
C THR A 199 -0.02 37.34 2.54
N PHE A 200 -0.39 36.22 3.16
CA PHE A 200 -1.25 35.21 2.55
C PHE A 200 -2.46 34.93 3.44
N ARG A 201 -3.56 34.54 2.79
CA ARG A 201 -4.72 33.96 3.45
C ARG A 201 -5.27 32.83 2.58
N TRP A 202 -5.49 31.66 3.18
CA TRP A 202 -6.16 30.56 2.50
C TRP A 202 -7.63 30.49 2.86
N LEU A 203 -8.46 30.20 1.86
CA LEU A 203 -9.90 30.04 1.98
C LEU A 203 -10.30 28.69 1.42
N ALA A 204 -11.38 28.12 1.96
CA ALA A 204 -12.04 26.93 1.43
C ALA A 204 -13.50 27.27 1.12
N ASP A 205 -13.89 27.18 -0.16
CA ASP A 205 -15.18 27.63 -0.68
C ASP A 205 -15.55 29.06 -0.23
N GLY A 206 -14.57 29.96 -0.23
CA GLY A 206 -14.74 31.37 0.16
C GLY A 206 -14.73 31.63 1.67
N ALA A 207 -14.66 30.61 2.53
CA ALA A 207 -14.50 30.79 3.97
C ALA A 207 -13.02 30.72 4.40
N ALA A 208 -12.56 31.67 5.20
CA ALA A 208 -11.18 31.69 5.69
C ALA A 208 -10.84 30.43 6.51
N ILE A 209 -9.66 29.85 6.25
CA ILE A 209 -9.13 28.71 7.01
C ILE A 209 -8.32 29.27 8.18
N PRO A 210 -8.73 29.02 9.45
CA PRO A 210 -8.03 29.58 10.61
C PRO A 210 -6.54 29.18 10.65
N GLY A 211 -5.67 30.17 10.83
CA GLY A 211 -4.21 29.98 10.94
C GLY A 211 -3.48 29.71 9.63
N ALA A 212 -4.17 29.60 8.50
CA ALA A 212 -3.55 29.36 7.20
C ALA A 212 -3.13 30.70 6.54
N THR A 213 -2.03 31.27 7.02
CA THR A 213 -1.50 32.58 6.57
C THR A 213 -0.09 32.51 5.96
N GLY A 214 0.42 31.30 5.74
CA GLY A 214 1.70 31.07 5.08
C GLY A 214 1.58 30.97 3.56
N SER A 215 2.71 31.11 2.86
CA SER A 215 2.81 30.86 1.42
C SER A 215 2.56 29.40 1.05
N ALA A 216 2.69 28.48 2.01
CA ALA A 216 2.40 27.06 1.85
C ALA A 216 1.20 26.63 2.70
N TYR A 217 0.42 25.69 2.17
CA TYR A 217 -0.69 25.07 2.88
C TYR A 217 -0.78 23.59 2.54
N VAL A 218 -0.93 22.74 3.55
CA VAL A 218 -1.16 21.30 3.37
C VAL A 218 -2.65 21.04 3.65
N PRO A 219 -3.46 20.70 2.63
CA PRO A 219 -4.89 20.48 2.82
C PRO A 219 -5.15 19.35 3.83
N THR A 220 -6.03 19.63 4.80
CA THR A 220 -6.47 18.66 5.80
C THR A 220 -7.74 17.93 5.33
N PRO A 221 -8.16 16.85 6.01
CA PRO A 221 -9.41 16.16 5.67
C PRO A 221 -10.67 17.06 5.66
N ASP A 222 -10.68 18.14 6.43
CA ASP A 222 -11.86 19.02 6.62
C ASP A 222 -12.14 19.93 5.42
N VAL A 223 -11.14 20.11 4.55
CA VAL A 223 -11.26 20.88 3.30
C VAL A 223 -11.38 19.99 2.07
N LYS A 224 -11.47 18.66 2.25
CA LYS A 224 -11.66 17.71 1.14
C LYS A 224 -12.93 18.05 0.36
N GLY A 225 -12.81 18.11 -0.96
CA GLY A 225 -13.89 18.43 -1.90
C GLY A 225 -14.18 19.92 -2.04
N LYS A 226 -13.55 20.77 -1.23
CA LYS A 226 -13.68 22.23 -1.34
C LYS A 226 -12.67 22.78 -2.33
N THR A 227 -13.03 23.88 -2.98
CA THR A 227 -12.09 24.70 -3.76
C THR A 227 -11.27 25.52 -2.78
N LEU A 228 -9.94 25.45 -2.88
CA LEU A 228 -9.06 26.30 -2.09
C LEU A 228 -8.73 27.57 -2.86
N THR A 229 -8.77 28.71 -2.19
CA THR A 229 -8.33 30.00 -2.73
C THR A 229 -7.17 30.52 -1.89
N ALA A 230 -6.04 30.84 -2.53
CA ALA A 230 -4.96 31.59 -1.92
C ALA A 230 -5.11 33.07 -2.29
N GLU A 231 -5.30 33.92 -1.29
CA GLU A 231 -5.24 35.37 -1.44
C GLU A 231 -3.85 35.86 -1.03
N VAL A 232 -3.28 36.72 -1.88
CA VAL A 232 -1.95 37.31 -1.74
C VAL A 232 -2.12 38.82 -1.65
N THR A 233 -1.60 39.43 -0.58
CA THR A 233 -1.64 40.88 -0.37
C THR A 233 -0.22 41.42 -0.28
N ALA A 234 0.14 42.31 -1.21
CA ALA A 234 1.42 42.99 -1.28
C ALA A 234 1.30 44.41 -0.70
N GLN A 235 2.06 44.71 0.34
CA GLN A 235 2.03 46.01 1.02
C GLN A 235 3.27 46.83 0.72
N LEU A 236 3.08 48.14 0.60
CA LEU A 236 4.14 49.13 0.53
C LEU A 236 3.65 50.42 1.20
N ASP A 237 4.46 51.01 2.06
CA ASP A 237 4.07 52.20 2.81
C ASP A 237 3.79 53.38 1.86
N GLY A 238 2.67 54.08 2.08
CA GLY A 238 2.21 55.15 1.20
C GLY A 238 1.59 54.68 -0.12
N TYR A 239 1.37 53.37 -0.28
CA TYR A 239 0.65 52.78 -1.41
C TYR A 239 -0.58 52.02 -0.91
N THR A 240 -1.64 52.04 -1.71
CA THR A 240 -2.74 51.09 -1.57
C THR A 240 -2.19 49.67 -1.80
N PRO A 241 -2.44 48.72 -0.88
CA PRO A 241 -1.98 47.34 -1.04
C PRO A 241 -2.50 46.69 -2.31
N GLY A 242 -1.62 45.95 -2.98
CA GLY A 242 -1.98 45.10 -4.11
C GLY A 242 -2.58 43.79 -3.64
N ALA A 243 -3.57 43.26 -4.36
CA ALA A 243 -4.20 41.98 -4.03
C ALA A 243 -4.32 41.09 -5.27
N ALA A 244 -4.09 39.79 -5.09
CA ALA A 244 -4.33 38.76 -6.10
C ALA A 244 -4.92 37.52 -5.44
N ALA A 245 -5.76 36.77 -6.15
CA ALA A 245 -6.38 35.55 -5.64
C ALA A 245 -6.31 34.43 -6.68
N LEU A 246 -6.05 33.21 -6.22
CA LEU A 246 -5.90 32.02 -7.06
C LEU A 246 -6.65 30.85 -6.48
N ALA A 247 -7.42 30.17 -7.33
CA ALA A 247 -8.18 28.99 -6.93
C ALA A 247 -7.51 27.70 -7.43
N THR A 248 -7.58 26.65 -6.62
CA THR A 248 -7.25 25.28 -7.03
C THR A 248 -8.50 24.57 -7.56
N PRO A 249 -8.36 23.43 -8.26
CA PRO A 249 -9.44 22.46 -8.34
C PRO A 249 -9.88 21.99 -6.94
N PRO A 250 -11.08 21.40 -6.79
CA PRO A 250 -11.54 20.83 -5.53
C PRO A 250 -10.55 19.81 -4.93
N VAL A 251 -10.33 19.88 -3.61
CA VAL A 251 -9.33 19.03 -2.93
C VAL A 251 -9.70 17.54 -3.05
N ALA A 252 -8.87 16.78 -3.75
CA ALA A 252 -8.99 15.34 -3.88
C ALA A 252 -8.68 14.62 -2.56
N PRO A 253 -9.22 13.40 -2.34
CA PRO A 253 -8.82 12.60 -1.19
C PRO A 253 -7.35 12.15 -1.33
N GLY A 254 -6.61 12.18 -0.22
CA GLY A 254 -5.21 11.72 -0.17
C GLY A 254 -5.07 10.23 -0.50
N THR A 255 -3.86 9.80 -0.84
CA THR A 255 -3.54 8.41 -1.17
C THR A 255 -2.45 7.86 -0.27
N PHE A 256 -2.43 6.53 -0.08
CA PHE A 256 -1.35 5.84 0.62
C PHE A 256 -0.43 5.13 -0.39
N ALA A 257 0.86 5.39 -0.32
CA ALA A 257 1.88 4.60 -0.99
C ALA A 257 2.33 3.45 -0.09
N ARG A 258 2.45 2.24 -0.62
CA ARG A 258 3.04 1.10 0.11
C ARG A 258 4.55 1.24 0.12
N THR A 259 5.16 1.23 1.30
CA THR A 259 6.63 1.23 1.44
C THR A 259 7.18 -0.17 1.69
N GLN A 260 6.36 -1.09 2.24
CA GLN A 260 6.69 -2.51 2.36
C GLN A 260 5.46 -3.39 2.14
N LEU A 261 5.64 -4.51 1.44
CA LEU A 261 4.60 -5.52 1.25
C LEU A 261 4.43 -6.41 2.50
N PRO A 262 3.22 -6.96 2.73
CA PRO A 262 2.98 -7.83 3.87
C PRO A 262 3.48 -9.25 3.59
N THR A 263 3.91 -9.96 4.63
CA THR A 263 4.43 -11.33 4.52
C THR A 263 3.78 -12.24 5.54
N ILE A 264 3.54 -13.49 5.16
CA ILE A 264 3.01 -14.54 6.06
C ILE A 264 4.18 -15.49 6.40
N GLN A 265 4.35 -15.76 7.68
CA GLN A 265 5.29 -16.72 8.23
C GLN A 265 4.57 -17.84 8.97
N GLY A 266 5.21 -19.00 9.08
CA GLY A 266 4.66 -20.20 9.72
C GLY A 266 4.38 -21.33 8.73
N GLU A 267 4.29 -22.54 9.26
CA GLU A 267 3.99 -23.73 8.45
C GLU A 267 2.47 -23.86 8.24
N PRO A 268 1.99 -23.99 6.99
CA PRO A 268 0.58 -24.16 6.70
C PRO A 268 0.14 -25.59 7.07
N GLN A 269 -0.06 -25.86 8.36
CA GLN A 269 -0.49 -27.14 8.89
C GLN A 269 -1.60 -26.94 9.94
N VAL A 270 -2.57 -27.84 10.00
CA VAL A 270 -3.68 -27.77 10.99
C VAL A 270 -3.15 -27.66 12.42
N GLY A 271 -3.65 -26.67 13.14
CA GLY A 271 -3.29 -26.34 14.53
C GLY A 271 -1.96 -25.61 14.67
N SER A 272 -1.28 -25.28 13.58
CA SER A 272 -0.18 -24.30 13.58
C SER A 272 -0.75 -22.89 13.44
N THR A 273 0.03 -21.90 13.90
CA THR A 273 -0.30 -20.48 13.78
C THR A 273 0.52 -19.85 12.65
N LEU A 274 -0.17 -19.17 11.74
CA LEU A 274 0.45 -18.28 10.77
C LEU A 274 0.53 -16.87 11.36
N THR A 275 1.63 -16.17 11.09
CA THR A 275 1.87 -14.79 11.53
C THR A 275 2.03 -13.88 10.32
N LEU A 276 1.26 -12.80 10.29
CA LEU A 276 1.32 -11.75 9.27
C LEU A 276 2.16 -10.58 9.77
N THR A 277 3.22 -10.26 9.04
CA THR A 277 3.86 -8.95 9.11
C THR A 277 3.08 -8.00 8.19
N PRO A 278 2.40 -6.97 8.71
CA PRO A 278 1.55 -6.10 7.91
C PRO A 278 2.37 -5.17 7.00
N SER A 279 1.70 -4.59 6.00
CA SER A 279 2.30 -3.57 5.14
C SER A 279 2.56 -2.27 5.88
N THR A 280 3.64 -1.58 5.51
CA THR A 280 3.91 -0.20 5.90
C THR A 280 3.54 0.76 4.77
N TRP A 281 3.19 1.99 5.13
CA TRP A 281 2.59 2.96 4.23
C TRP A 281 3.14 4.36 4.46
N SER A 282 3.15 5.19 3.41
CA SER A 282 3.40 6.62 3.49
C SER A 282 2.24 7.40 2.84
N PRO A 283 1.61 8.36 3.53
CA PRO A 283 1.78 8.65 4.97
C PRO A 283 1.29 7.49 5.86
N GLN A 284 1.63 7.53 7.15
CA GLN A 284 1.21 6.50 8.11
C GLN A 284 -0.32 6.56 8.32
N PRO A 285 -1.07 5.47 8.09
CA PRO A 285 -2.52 5.46 8.26
C PRO A 285 -2.90 5.54 9.73
N LYS A 286 -4.03 6.20 10.02
CA LYS A 286 -4.61 6.23 11.38
C LYS A 286 -5.21 4.89 11.79
N LYS A 287 -5.68 4.09 10.84
CA LYS A 287 -6.23 2.75 11.07
C LYS A 287 -5.76 1.77 10.01
N SER A 288 -5.26 0.62 10.46
CA SER A 288 -4.91 -0.54 9.64
C SER A 288 -5.72 -1.75 10.11
N THR A 289 -6.26 -2.53 9.17
CA THR A 289 -7.07 -3.72 9.46
C THR A 289 -6.60 -4.88 8.62
N THR A 290 -6.66 -6.09 9.19
CA THR A 290 -6.27 -7.33 8.52
C THR A 290 -7.49 -8.23 8.38
N GLN A 291 -7.60 -8.89 7.23
CA GLN A 291 -8.54 -9.98 6.97
C GLN A 291 -7.78 -11.17 6.38
N TRP A 292 -7.98 -12.36 6.91
CA TRP A 292 -7.45 -13.61 6.35
C TRP A 292 -8.44 -14.26 5.37
N TYR A 293 -7.91 -15.01 4.41
CA TYR A 293 -8.66 -15.68 3.35
C TYR A 293 -8.14 -17.11 3.15
N ALA A 294 -9.04 -18.02 2.77
CA ALA A 294 -8.71 -19.36 2.29
C ALA A 294 -9.25 -19.51 0.87
N ASP A 295 -8.38 -19.86 -0.08
CA ASP A 295 -8.68 -19.92 -1.53
C ASP A 295 -9.42 -18.67 -2.06
N GLY A 296 -9.01 -17.49 -1.58
CA GLY A 296 -9.59 -16.20 -1.94
C GLY A 296 -10.92 -15.86 -1.26
N LYS A 297 -11.51 -16.75 -0.46
CA LYS A 297 -12.72 -16.50 0.33
C LYS A 297 -12.37 -16.00 1.74
N PRO A 298 -13.02 -14.95 2.24
CA PRO A 298 -12.72 -14.42 3.57
C PRO A 298 -13.08 -15.46 4.65
N LEU A 299 -12.16 -15.67 5.59
CA LEU A 299 -12.43 -16.46 6.78
C LEU A 299 -13.16 -15.57 7.80
N ALA A 300 -14.35 -15.99 8.24
CA ALA A 300 -15.15 -15.24 9.20
C ALA A 300 -14.36 -14.97 10.49
N ASP A 301 -14.43 -13.74 11.00
CA ASP A 301 -13.77 -13.25 12.22
C ASP A 301 -12.24 -13.37 12.26
N ALA A 302 -11.62 -13.85 11.18
CA ALA A 302 -10.18 -14.01 11.05
C ALA A 302 -9.53 -12.65 10.75
N THR A 303 -9.37 -11.87 11.82
CA THR A 303 -8.75 -10.54 11.83
C THR A 303 -7.49 -10.56 12.70
N GLY A 304 -6.71 -9.46 12.65
CA GLY A 304 -5.44 -9.37 13.37
C GLY A 304 -4.26 -10.04 12.67
N ASN A 305 -3.10 -10.05 13.33
CA ASN A 305 -1.83 -10.44 12.71
C ASN A 305 -1.51 -11.93 12.83
N THR A 306 -2.40 -12.74 13.41
CA THR A 306 -2.18 -14.18 13.55
C THR A 306 -3.43 -14.95 13.13
N LEU A 307 -3.22 -16.17 12.64
CA LEU A 307 -4.28 -17.10 12.28
C LEU A 307 -3.90 -18.52 12.68
N THR A 308 -4.67 -19.13 13.57
CA THR A 308 -4.55 -20.56 13.87
C THR A 308 -5.34 -21.37 12.85
N LEU A 309 -4.67 -22.30 12.16
CA LEU A 309 -5.30 -23.09 11.11
C LEU A 309 -6.15 -24.22 11.70
N THR A 310 -7.36 -24.40 11.17
CA THR A 310 -8.27 -25.46 11.59
C THR A 310 -8.40 -26.53 10.52
N ARG A 311 -9.17 -27.58 10.82
CA ARG A 311 -9.41 -28.69 9.88
C ARG A 311 -10.15 -28.24 8.62
N ASP A 312 -10.95 -27.19 8.72
CA ASP A 312 -11.75 -26.72 7.58
C ASP A 312 -10.86 -26.13 6.48
N GLN A 313 -9.64 -25.70 6.82
CA GLN A 313 -8.68 -25.15 5.86
C GLN A 313 -7.81 -26.19 5.15
N ILE A 314 -7.91 -27.49 5.47
CA ILE A 314 -7.08 -28.54 4.82
C ILE A 314 -7.20 -28.46 3.29
N GLY A 315 -6.06 -28.42 2.61
CA GLY A 315 -5.97 -28.34 1.15
C GLY A 315 -6.11 -26.93 0.58
N GLN A 316 -6.52 -25.94 1.37
CA GLN A 316 -6.69 -24.56 0.92
C GLN A 316 -5.38 -23.78 1.05
N GLN A 317 -5.16 -22.80 0.18
CA GLN A 317 -4.09 -21.82 0.31
C GLN A 317 -4.56 -20.63 1.16
N ILE A 318 -3.70 -20.17 2.06
CA ILE A 318 -4.04 -19.09 2.98
C ILE A 318 -3.39 -17.80 2.52
N SER A 319 -4.16 -16.70 2.50
CA SER A 319 -3.64 -15.36 2.22
C SER A 319 -4.21 -14.35 3.21
N ALA A 320 -3.65 -13.15 3.24
CA ALA A 320 -4.11 -12.07 4.09
C ALA A 320 -4.16 -10.76 3.31
N ARG A 321 -5.13 -9.90 3.64
CA ARG A 321 -5.25 -8.54 3.12
C ARG A 321 -5.15 -7.54 4.26
N VAL A 322 -4.25 -6.59 4.11
CA VAL A 322 -4.14 -5.40 4.96
C VAL A 322 -4.84 -4.23 4.28
N THR A 323 -5.69 -3.51 5.00
CA THR A 323 -6.37 -2.30 4.52
C THR A 323 -6.01 -1.10 5.38
N ALA A 324 -5.37 -0.10 4.78
CA ALA A 324 -5.01 1.17 5.37
C ALA A 324 -6.13 2.22 5.16
N SER A 325 -6.37 3.03 6.18
CA SER A 325 -7.38 4.09 6.16
C SER A 325 -7.05 5.25 7.10
N ALA A 326 -7.44 6.45 6.69
CA ALA A 326 -7.51 7.65 7.51
C ALA A 326 -8.64 8.55 6.97
N ASN A 327 -9.16 9.45 7.81
CA ASN A 327 -10.13 10.44 7.34
C ASN A 327 -9.50 11.30 6.24
N GLY A 328 -10.26 11.61 5.18
CA GLY A 328 -9.75 12.38 4.04
C GLY A 328 -8.92 11.61 3.01
N TYR A 329 -8.62 10.32 3.24
CA TYR A 329 -7.82 9.48 2.33
C TYR A 329 -8.64 8.38 1.66
N ARG A 330 -8.26 7.99 0.44
CA ARG A 330 -8.77 6.76 -0.20
C ARG A 330 -8.20 5.54 0.53
N LYS A 331 -9.08 4.59 0.90
CA LYS A 331 -8.66 3.31 1.48
C LYS A 331 -7.74 2.58 0.50
N SER A 332 -6.63 2.06 1.00
CA SER A 332 -5.66 1.30 0.19
C SER A 332 -5.54 -0.12 0.73
N ARG A 333 -5.41 -1.09 -0.18
CA ARG A 333 -5.34 -2.52 0.14
C ARG A 333 -3.99 -3.09 -0.28
N SER A 334 -3.53 -4.09 0.45
CA SER A 334 -2.28 -4.82 0.18
C SER A 334 -2.49 -6.29 0.53
N ASN A 335 -2.12 -7.20 -0.35
CA ASN A 335 -2.31 -8.64 -0.14
C ASN A 335 -0.95 -9.30 0.08
N ALA A 336 -0.87 -10.20 1.05
CA ALA A 336 0.28 -11.10 1.19
C ALA A 336 0.15 -12.23 0.17
N PRO A 337 1.28 -12.74 -0.38
CA PRO A 337 1.28 -13.95 -1.19
C PRO A 337 0.62 -15.11 -0.44
N ALA A 338 -0.08 -15.97 -1.18
CA ALA A 338 -0.72 -17.14 -0.58
C ALA A 338 0.32 -18.18 -0.14
N THR A 339 0.05 -18.88 0.96
CA THR A 339 0.87 -20.00 1.43
C THR A 339 0.74 -21.22 0.50
N ALA A 340 1.59 -22.22 0.70
CA ALA A 340 1.27 -23.57 0.23
C ALA A 340 -0.04 -24.07 0.86
N ALA A 341 -0.65 -25.08 0.25
CA ALA A 341 -1.89 -25.68 0.72
C ALA A 341 -1.74 -26.23 2.15
N VAL A 342 -2.73 -25.98 3.00
CA VAL A 342 -2.70 -26.41 4.40
C VAL A 342 -2.68 -27.93 4.50
N GLN A 343 -1.68 -28.45 5.20
CA GLN A 343 -1.51 -29.88 5.43
C GLN A 343 -2.26 -30.34 6.68
N ALA A 344 -2.79 -31.56 6.61
CA ALA A 344 -3.27 -32.28 7.78
C ALA A 344 -2.09 -32.76 8.65
N LYS A 345 -2.26 -32.73 9.97
CA LYS A 345 -1.32 -33.38 10.90
C LYS A 345 -1.23 -34.88 10.61
N PRO A 346 -0.06 -35.51 10.74
CA PRO A 346 0.06 -36.95 10.59
C PRO A 346 -0.64 -37.70 11.73
N VAL A 347 -1.07 -38.93 11.46
CA VAL A 347 -1.39 -39.88 12.52
C VAL A 347 -0.08 -40.27 13.21
N THR A 348 0.10 -39.89 14.47
CA THR A 348 1.32 -40.21 15.22
C THR A 348 1.20 -41.61 15.81
N LEU A 349 2.21 -42.46 15.59
CA LEU A 349 2.28 -43.75 16.26
C LEU A 349 2.82 -43.57 17.68
N LEU A 350 2.09 -44.09 18.66
CA LEU A 350 2.48 -44.12 20.07
C LEU A 350 3.18 -45.44 20.43
N SER A 351 2.93 -46.50 19.66
CA SER A 351 3.67 -47.76 19.71
C SER A 351 3.69 -48.40 18.33
N PRO A 352 4.74 -49.14 17.94
CA PRO A 352 4.84 -49.74 16.62
C PRO A 352 3.89 -50.94 16.46
N SER A 353 3.53 -51.23 15.21
CA SER A 353 2.79 -52.44 14.86
C SER A 353 3.69 -53.69 14.93
N ARG A 354 3.09 -54.89 15.10
CA ARG A 354 3.82 -56.18 15.17
C ARG A 354 3.21 -57.21 14.24
N VAL A 355 4.05 -58.07 13.66
CA VAL A 355 3.62 -59.24 12.90
C VAL A 355 4.07 -60.51 13.62
N THR A 356 3.12 -61.40 13.88
CA THR A 356 3.35 -62.66 14.60
C THR A 356 2.94 -63.87 13.74
N GLY A 357 3.43 -65.05 14.11
CA GLY A 357 3.23 -66.29 13.37
C GLY A 357 4.48 -66.80 12.66
N ARG A 358 4.42 -68.03 12.15
CA ARG A 358 5.55 -68.67 11.44
C ARG A 358 5.35 -68.56 9.93
N ALA A 359 6.38 -68.09 9.22
CA ALA A 359 6.46 -68.04 7.75
C ALA A 359 6.52 -69.46 7.14
N GLN A 360 5.37 -70.13 7.09
CA GLN A 360 5.24 -71.53 6.69
C GLN A 360 3.95 -71.74 5.91
N VAL A 361 4.04 -72.43 4.77
CA VAL A 361 2.89 -72.74 3.90
C VAL A 361 1.73 -73.34 4.72
N GLY A 362 0.54 -72.75 4.55
CA GLY A 362 -0.70 -73.14 5.24
C GLY A 362 -0.88 -72.53 6.64
N ARG A 363 0.15 -71.91 7.24
CA ARG A 363 0.03 -71.20 8.51
C ARG A 363 -0.36 -69.74 8.29
N ARG A 364 -0.93 -69.14 9.34
CA ARG A 364 -1.40 -67.76 9.34
C ARG A 364 -0.39 -66.86 10.01
N LEU A 365 -0.08 -65.75 9.35
CA LEU A 365 0.57 -64.58 9.94
C LEU A 365 -0.51 -63.61 10.41
N VAL A 366 -0.30 -62.96 11.55
CA VAL A 366 -1.27 -62.07 12.19
C VAL A 366 -0.57 -60.74 12.48
N VAL A 367 -1.19 -59.63 12.08
CA VAL A 367 -0.74 -58.28 12.39
C VAL A 367 -1.51 -57.75 13.57
N GLU A 368 -0.77 -57.32 14.59
CA GLU A 368 -1.26 -56.55 15.73
C GLU A 368 -0.91 -55.08 15.48
N PRO A 369 -1.89 -54.22 15.15
CA PRO A 369 -1.62 -52.81 14.88
C PRO A 369 -1.13 -52.10 16.14
N GLY A 370 -0.20 -51.16 15.96
CA GLY A 370 0.27 -50.28 17.02
C GLY A 370 -0.80 -49.30 17.50
N ARG A 371 -0.54 -48.62 18.63
CA ARG A 371 -1.39 -47.52 19.10
C ARG A 371 -1.05 -46.25 18.35
N ALA A 372 -2.07 -45.44 18.06
CA ALA A 372 -1.92 -44.19 17.34
C ALA A 372 -2.59 -43.01 18.06
N LYS A 373 -2.23 -41.79 17.66
CA LYS A 373 -2.89 -40.54 17.99
C LYS A 373 -3.32 -39.85 16.69
N PRO A 374 -4.61 -39.56 16.48
CA PRO A 374 -5.75 -39.87 17.34
C PRO A 374 -5.96 -41.38 17.59
N GLY A 375 -6.51 -41.74 18.76
CA GLY A 375 -6.70 -43.13 19.18
C GLY A 375 -7.75 -43.91 18.39
N ASP A 376 -8.61 -43.20 17.64
CA ASP A 376 -9.63 -43.75 16.75
C ASP A 376 -9.14 -43.89 15.29
N ALA A 377 -7.82 -43.85 15.05
CA ALA A 377 -7.25 -44.16 13.75
C ALA A 377 -7.47 -45.64 13.38
N SER A 378 -7.73 -45.88 12.09
CA SER A 378 -8.00 -47.22 11.56
C SER A 378 -6.78 -47.77 10.80
N ALA A 379 -6.46 -49.04 11.03
CA ALA A 379 -5.38 -49.74 10.36
C ALA A 379 -5.87 -50.42 9.07
N THR A 380 -5.12 -50.26 7.99
CA THR A 380 -5.28 -51.04 6.75
C THR A 380 -3.98 -51.75 6.42
N TYR A 381 -4.08 -52.88 5.70
CA TYR A 381 -2.95 -53.77 5.50
C TYR A 381 -2.70 -54.01 4.02
N ARG A 382 -1.42 -54.18 3.67
CA ARG A 382 -1.01 -54.67 2.35
C ARG A 382 0.16 -55.62 2.50
N TRP A 383 -0.06 -56.89 2.19
CA TRP A 383 1.01 -57.89 2.21
C TRP A 383 1.88 -57.79 0.97
N LEU A 384 3.18 -57.94 1.18
CA LEU A 384 4.22 -57.87 0.16
C LEU A 384 4.98 -59.20 0.08
N ARG A 385 5.38 -59.55 -1.13
CA ARG A 385 6.33 -60.63 -1.45
C ARG A 385 7.49 -60.00 -2.21
N ASP A 386 8.70 -60.05 -1.63
CA ASP A 386 9.92 -59.41 -2.15
C ASP A 386 9.70 -57.93 -2.51
N GLY A 387 9.04 -57.20 -1.59
CA GLY A 387 8.67 -55.80 -1.77
C GLY A 387 7.50 -55.54 -2.73
N ARG A 388 6.97 -56.55 -3.43
CA ARG A 388 5.84 -56.40 -4.37
C ARG A 388 4.51 -56.78 -3.74
N ARG A 389 3.46 -56.03 -4.05
CA ARG A 389 2.09 -56.26 -3.53
C ARG A 389 1.56 -57.65 -3.90
N ILE A 390 1.09 -58.39 -2.90
CA ILE A 390 0.31 -59.61 -3.09
C ILE A 390 -1.15 -59.22 -3.33
N ALA A 391 -1.69 -59.57 -4.50
CA ALA A 391 -3.04 -59.22 -4.89
C ALA A 391 -4.08 -59.73 -3.87
N LYS A 392 -5.05 -58.86 -3.52
CA LYS A 392 -6.17 -59.11 -2.58
C LYS A 392 -5.76 -59.44 -1.14
N ALA A 393 -4.47 -59.40 -0.79
CA ALA A 393 -4.00 -59.65 0.56
C ALA A 393 -4.01 -58.34 1.38
N THR A 394 -5.19 -57.97 1.87
CA THR A 394 -5.44 -56.69 2.57
C THR A 394 -5.99 -56.83 3.99
N LYS A 395 -6.05 -58.05 4.52
CA LYS A 395 -6.52 -58.33 5.88
C LYS A 395 -5.36 -58.24 6.87
N ALA A 396 -5.69 -58.02 8.14
CA ALA A 396 -4.75 -58.13 9.27
C ALA A 396 -4.09 -59.51 9.37
N THR A 397 -4.64 -60.50 8.67
CA THR A 397 -4.09 -61.86 8.63
C THR A 397 -3.78 -62.28 7.20
N TYR A 398 -2.73 -63.08 7.06
CA TYR A 398 -2.33 -63.68 5.79
C TYR A 398 -1.98 -65.15 5.97
N THR A 399 -2.67 -66.01 5.22
CA THR A 399 -2.31 -67.42 5.13
C THR A 399 -1.23 -67.59 4.08
N VAL A 400 -0.07 -68.07 4.52
CA VAL A 400 1.10 -68.29 3.66
C VAL A 400 0.76 -69.34 2.60
N ARG A 401 0.98 -68.99 1.34
CA ARG A 401 0.61 -69.76 0.14
C ARG A 401 1.82 -70.49 -0.41
N LYS A 402 1.57 -71.49 -1.26
CA LYS A 402 2.64 -72.24 -1.94
C LYS A 402 3.60 -71.36 -2.75
N GLY A 403 3.12 -70.28 -3.34
CA GLY A 403 3.93 -69.34 -4.13
C GLY A 403 4.78 -68.38 -3.29
N ASP A 404 4.68 -68.42 -1.97
CA ASP A 404 5.52 -67.61 -1.09
C ASP A 404 6.85 -68.31 -0.74
N VAL A 405 6.96 -69.62 -0.96
CA VAL A 405 8.18 -70.40 -0.62
C VAL A 405 9.41 -69.77 -1.26
N GLY A 406 10.46 -69.58 -0.47
CA GLY A 406 11.72 -68.96 -0.89
C GLY A 406 11.69 -67.44 -0.96
N HIS A 407 10.54 -66.80 -0.79
CA HIS A 407 10.40 -65.36 -0.88
C HIS A 407 10.33 -64.71 0.51
N ALA A 408 10.74 -63.45 0.57
CA ALA A 408 10.59 -62.61 1.76
C ALA A 408 9.16 -62.08 1.83
N LEU A 409 8.52 -62.21 2.99
CA LEU A 409 7.22 -61.62 3.24
C LEU A 409 7.35 -60.37 4.11
N ALA A 410 6.54 -59.36 3.80
CA ALA A 410 6.38 -58.17 4.62
C ALA A 410 4.92 -57.69 4.59
N VAL A 411 4.57 -56.75 5.45
CA VAL A 411 3.26 -56.11 5.45
C VAL A 411 3.40 -54.62 5.69
N GLU A 412 2.80 -53.81 4.83
CA GLU A 412 2.58 -52.39 5.07
C GLU A 412 1.33 -52.22 5.92
N VAL A 413 1.45 -51.52 7.05
CA VAL A 413 0.37 -51.17 7.94
C VAL A 413 0.16 -49.66 7.85
N THR A 414 -0.94 -49.24 7.23
CA THR A 414 -1.27 -47.83 7.05
C THR A 414 -2.35 -47.42 8.04
N MET A 415 -2.00 -46.51 8.95
CA MET A 415 -2.92 -45.86 9.88
C MET A 415 -3.56 -44.65 9.21
N THR A 416 -4.89 -44.65 9.15
CA THR A 416 -5.68 -43.58 8.52
C THR A 416 -6.72 -43.03 9.47
N ARG A 417 -6.93 -41.72 9.38
CA ARG A 417 -8.00 -41.03 10.08
C ARG A 417 -8.46 -39.84 9.24
N ARG A 418 -9.78 -39.61 9.14
CA ARG A 418 -10.32 -38.44 8.43
C ARG A 418 -9.69 -37.16 8.99
N HIS A 419 -9.22 -36.28 8.10
CA HIS A 419 -8.53 -35.02 8.40
C HIS A 419 -7.12 -35.15 8.98
N PHE A 420 -6.51 -36.33 8.90
CA PHE A 420 -5.11 -36.56 9.23
C PHE A 420 -4.38 -37.14 8.03
N ARG A 421 -3.09 -36.82 7.90
CA ARG A 421 -2.22 -37.48 6.93
C ARG A 421 -1.94 -38.90 7.42
N ALA A 422 -2.07 -39.88 6.52
CA ALA A 422 -1.84 -41.28 6.85
C ALA A 422 -0.37 -41.55 7.18
N THR A 423 -0.14 -42.51 8.08
CA THR A 423 1.21 -42.97 8.46
C THR A 423 1.32 -44.45 8.16
N THR A 424 2.39 -44.86 7.47
CA THR A 424 2.60 -46.26 7.06
C THR A 424 3.87 -46.82 7.69
N GLU A 425 3.76 -47.99 8.32
CA GLU A 425 4.89 -48.80 8.78
C GLU A 425 5.05 -50.02 7.87
N THR A 426 6.28 -50.48 7.63
CA THR A 426 6.54 -51.75 6.94
C THR A 426 7.15 -52.75 7.91
N LEU A 427 6.43 -53.84 8.17
CA LEU A 427 6.88 -54.92 9.05
C LEU A 427 7.41 -56.09 8.20
N THR A 428 8.66 -56.47 8.41
CA THR A 428 9.24 -57.66 7.79
C THR A 428 8.88 -58.91 8.59
N VAL A 429 8.57 -60.00 7.88
CA VAL A 429 8.34 -61.31 8.50
C VAL A 429 9.69 -62.00 8.66
N ALA A 430 9.98 -62.48 9.88
CA ALA A 430 11.25 -63.14 10.17
C ALA A 430 11.41 -64.44 9.35
N SER A 431 12.52 -64.53 8.64
CA SER A 431 12.96 -65.63 7.77
C SER A 431 12.10 -65.85 6.50
N PRO A 432 12.71 -66.21 5.35
CA PRO A 432 11.98 -66.60 4.15
C PRO A 432 11.04 -67.78 4.40
N VAL A 433 9.95 -67.85 3.63
CA VAL A 433 8.98 -68.94 3.78
C VAL A 433 9.62 -70.27 3.38
N ARG A 434 9.56 -71.25 4.29
CA ARG A 434 9.99 -72.63 4.02
C ARG A 434 8.80 -73.59 3.93
N ALA A 435 8.89 -74.54 3.01
CA ALA A 435 7.93 -75.62 2.87
C ALA A 435 8.15 -76.71 3.94
N VAL A 436 7.07 -77.37 4.36
CA VAL A 436 7.15 -78.57 5.18
C VAL A 436 7.07 -79.79 4.28
N PRO A 437 8.05 -80.71 4.33
CA PRO A 437 8.00 -81.91 3.52
C PRO A 437 7.09 -82.98 4.14
N THR A 438 6.49 -83.78 3.27
CA THR A 438 5.89 -85.08 3.60
C THR A 438 6.85 -86.18 3.14
N LEU A 439 7.19 -87.09 4.05
CA LEU A 439 8.04 -88.25 3.76
C LEU A 439 7.14 -89.47 3.55
N ARG A 440 7.32 -90.18 2.44
CA ARG A 440 6.78 -91.53 2.23
C ARG A 440 7.95 -92.50 2.19
N VAL A 441 8.00 -93.40 3.17
CA VAL A 441 9.07 -94.38 3.33
C VAL A 441 8.51 -95.78 3.11
N ARG A 442 9.19 -96.58 2.29
CA ARG A 442 8.85 -97.98 2.02
C ARG A 442 10.09 -98.85 2.26
N PRO A 443 10.23 -99.43 3.46
CA PRO A 443 11.27 -100.41 3.74
C PRO A 443 10.81 -101.80 3.27
N GLU A 444 11.67 -102.53 2.57
CA GLU A 444 11.39 -103.86 2.03
C GLU A 444 12.62 -104.78 2.20
N VAL A 445 12.42 -106.00 2.67
CA VAL A 445 13.49 -107.01 2.77
C VAL A 445 13.67 -107.68 1.41
N LYS A 446 14.90 -107.67 0.86
CA LYS A 446 15.26 -108.35 -0.39
C LYS A 446 16.56 -109.13 -0.20
N ARG A 447 16.55 -110.46 -0.44
CA ARG A 447 17.76 -111.31 -0.52
C ARG A 447 18.89 -110.89 0.45
N GLY A 448 18.63 -110.96 1.77
CA GLY A 448 19.62 -110.69 2.83
C GLY A 448 19.93 -109.21 3.12
N ARG A 449 19.22 -108.26 2.51
CA ARG A 449 19.39 -106.81 2.73
C ARG A 449 18.03 -106.12 2.86
N VAL A 450 18.01 -104.92 3.45
CA VAL A 450 16.83 -104.06 3.48
C VAL A 450 17.01 -102.94 2.47
N VAL A 451 16.04 -102.77 1.58
CA VAL A 451 15.97 -101.64 0.65
C VAL A 451 14.93 -100.66 1.16
N VAL A 452 15.30 -99.39 1.30
CA VAL A 452 14.41 -98.32 1.74
C VAL A 452 14.22 -97.34 0.60
N ASP A 453 13.01 -97.35 0.02
CA ASP A 453 12.58 -96.36 -0.95
C ASP A 453 11.96 -95.16 -0.22
N LEU A 454 12.57 -93.99 -0.39
CA LEU A 454 12.12 -92.73 0.18
C LEU A 454 11.60 -91.82 -0.93
N ARG A 455 10.43 -91.23 -0.72
CA ARG A 455 9.92 -90.11 -1.52
C ARG A 455 9.62 -88.92 -0.61
N VAL A 456 10.23 -87.78 -0.91
CA VAL A 456 10.00 -86.52 -0.22
C VAL A 456 9.26 -85.57 -1.16
N ARG A 457 8.15 -85.02 -0.70
CA ARG A 457 7.39 -83.98 -1.40
C ARG A 457 7.22 -82.78 -0.49
N ALA A 458 7.39 -81.57 -1.00
CA ALA A 458 7.17 -80.34 -0.25
C ALA A 458 6.31 -79.39 -1.11
N VAL A 459 5.16 -78.98 -0.59
CA VAL A 459 4.22 -78.15 -1.36
C VAL A 459 4.82 -76.75 -1.56
N GLY A 460 4.92 -76.32 -2.82
CA GLY A 460 5.44 -75.00 -3.18
C GLY A 460 6.95 -74.91 -3.34
N ALA A 461 7.71 -75.96 -2.99
CA ALA A 461 9.14 -76.04 -3.24
C ALA A 461 9.45 -76.94 -4.44
N PRO A 462 10.60 -76.76 -5.12
CA PRO A 462 11.14 -77.74 -6.05
C PRO A 462 11.30 -79.12 -5.39
N LYS A 463 11.43 -80.17 -6.20
CA LYS A 463 11.68 -81.52 -5.66
C LYS A 463 12.99 -81.48 -4.86
N PRO A 464 12.98 -81.76 -3.54
CA PRO A 464 14.14 -81.53 -2.71
C PRO A 464 15.25 -82.52 -3.05
N SER A 465 16.48 -82.02 -3.02
CA SER A 465 17.70 -82.84 -2.99
C SER A 465 18.48 -82.51 -1.72
N GLY A 466 19.19 -83.49 -1.16
CA GLY A 466 20.01 -83.27 0.03
C GLY A 466 20.23 -84.53 0.87
N ALA A 467 21.00 -84.37 1.94
CA ALA A 467 21.40 -85.47 2.80
C ALA A 467 20.21 -86.15 3.50
N ILE A 468 20.25 -87.48 3.52
CA ILE A 468 19.36 -88.32 4.30
C ILE A 468 20.14 -89.30 5.16
N THR A 469 19.54 -89.73 6.26
CA THR A 469 20.04 -90.86 7.05
C THR A 469 18.94 -91.89 7.20
N VAL A 470 19.28 -93.16 6.97
CA VAL A 470 18.39 -94.30 7.16
C VAL A 470 18.97 -95.18 8.26
N THR A 471 18.28 -95.21 9.40
CA THR A 471 18.64 -96.04 10.55
C THR A 471 17.68 -97.23 10.65
N ILE A 472 18.21 -98.45 10.68
CA ILE A 472 17.45 -99.68 10.90
C ILE A 472 18.06 -100.43 12.09
N GLY A 473 17.34 -100.48 13.21
CA GLY A 473 17.90 -100.98 14.47
C GLY A 473 19.12 -100.15 14.92
N ARG A 474 20.30 -100.78 14.99
CA ARG A 474 21.58 -100.11 15.34
C ARG A 474 22.41 -99.68 14.12
N ARG A 475 21.99 -100.04 12.89
CA ARG A 475 22.71 -99.69 11.66
C ARG A 475 22.20 -98.37 11.14
N THR A 476 23.09 -97.44 10.79
CA THR A 476 22.75 -96.20 10.11
C THR A 476 23.53 -96.13 8.81
N VAL A 477 22.85 -95.81 7.73
CA VAL A 477 23.45 -95.58 6.42
C VAL A 477 23.07 -94.17 5.99
N GLU A 478 24.08 -93.41 5.59
CA GLU A 478 23.89 -92.12 4.95
C GLU A 478 23.52 -92.32 3.48
N GLY A 479 22.70 -91.42 2.95
CA GLY A 479 22.34 -91.44 1.55
C GLY A 479 22.03 -90.04 1.06
N GLU A 480 21.78 -89.95 -0.23
CA GLU A 480 21.40 -88.70 -0.86
C GLU A 480 19.99 -88.81 -1.45
N LEU A 481 19.17 -87.82 -1.14
CA LEU A 481 17.92 -87.59 -1.83
C LEU A 481 18.21 -86.81 -3.10
N VAL A 482 17.80 -87.33 -4.25
CA VAL A 482 17.97 -86.67 -5.55
C VAL A 482 16.59 -86.49 -6.16
N ALA A 483 16.24 -85.24 -6.48
CA ALA A 483 14.97 -84.87 -7.10
C ALA A 483 13.74 -85.48 -6.40
N GLY A 484 13.74 -85.46 -5.05
CA GLY A 484 12.63 -85.90 -4.22
C GLY A 484 12.53 -87.41 -4.01
N THR A 485 13.51 -88.20 -4.46
CA THR A 485 13.55 -89.65 -4.27
C THR A 485 14.93 -90.15 -3.85
N ALA A 486 14.97 -91.20 -3.04
CA ALA A 486 16.19 -91.93 -2.71
C ALA A 486 15.89 -93.42 -2.58
N ARG A 487 16.89 -94.25 -2.89
CA ARG A 487 16.89 -95.68 -2.61
C ARG A 487 18.16 -96.00 -1.83
N VAL A 488 18.00 -96.44 -0.58
CA VAL A 488 19.13 -96.77 0.31
C VAL A 488 19.10 -98.25 0.64
N VAL A 489 20.25 -98.90 0.57
CA VAL A 489 20.40 -100.31 0.91
C VAL A 489 21.12 -100.43 2.24
N VAL A 490 20.50 -101.10 3.20
CA VAL A 490 21.08 -101.42 4.51
C VAL A 490 21.35 -102.92 4.55
N ARG A 491 22.61 -103.30 4.67
CA ARG A 491 23.06 -104.71 4.79
C ARG A 491 23.25 -105.07 6.27
N ASP A 492 23.37 -106.37 6.54
CA ASP A 492 23.70 -106.91 7.87
C ASP A 492 22.74 -106.45 8.97
N VAL A 493 21.45 -106.36 8.62
CA VAL A 493 20.37 -106.05 9.55
C VAL A 493 19.97 -107.32 10.26
N ALA A 494 20.19 -107.36 11.58
CA ALA A 494 19.88 -108.53 12.38
C ALA A 494 18.37 -108.88 12.32
N PRO A 495 17.99 -110.18 12.37
CA PRO A 495 16.59 -110.63 12.34
C PRO A 495 15.70 -110.04 13.44
N GLY A 496 14.38 -110.06 13.24
CA GLY A 496 13.37 -109.56 14.17
C GLY A 496 12.76 -108.22 13.76
N THR A 497 11.86 -107.69 14.60
CA THR A 497 11.24 -106.37 14.39
C THR A 497 12.25 -105.26 14.65
N ARG A 498 12.57 -104.47 13.63
CA ARG A 498 13.54 -103.38 13.69
C ARG A 498 12.86 -102.03 13.47
N PRO A 499 13.16 -101.01 14.30
CA PRO A 499 12.73 -99.64 14.02
C PRO A 499 13.45 -99.12 12.79
N VAL A 500 12.71 -98.43 11.92
CA VAL A 500 13.22 -97.73 10.75
C VAL A 500 13.02 -96.24 10.98
N VAL A 501 14.12 -95.48 11.02
CA VAL A 501 14.09 -94.02 11.16
C VAL A 501 14.76 -93.42 9.94
N VAL A 502 14.02 -92.65 9.16
CA VAL A 502 14.55 -91.93 8.00
C VAL A 502 14.52 -90.44 8.31
N ARG A 503 15.68 -89.79 8.30
CA ARG A 503 15.78 -88.33 8.45
C ARG A 503 16.17 -87.71 7.13
N PHE A 504 15.53 -86.60 6.80
CA PHE A 504 15.91 -85.68 5.73
C PHE A 504 16.42 -84.39 6.37
N ALA A 505 17.63 -83.98 6.01
CA ALA A 505 18.31 -82.83 6.62
C ALA A 505 17.67 -81.47 6.27
N GLY A 506 16.81 -81.43 5.25
CA GLY A 506 16.23 -80.19 4.75
C GLY A 506 17.11 -79.50 3.69
N THR A 507 16.64 -78.34 3.24
CA THR A 507 17.31 -77.41 2.34
C THR A 507 16.98 -75.98 2.79
N ASP A 508 17.49 -74.98 2.07
CA ASP A 508 17.12 -73.58 2.31
C ASP A 508 15.61 -73.31 2.16
N LEU A 509 14.93 -74.09 1.30
CA LEU A 509 13.52 -73.94 0.98
C LEU A 509 12.61 -74.96 1.67
N VAL A 510 13.14 -76.11 2.09
CA VAL A 510 12.37 -77.22 2.66
C VAL A 510 12.91 -77.57 4.04
N ARG A 511 12.05 -77.58 5.06
CA ARG A 511 12.48 -77.91 6.42
C ARG A 511 13.00 -79.35 6.55
N PRO A 512 13.89 -79.63 7.52
CA PRO A 512 14.20 -81.01 7.91
C PRO A 512 12.94 -81.75 8.34
N ALA A 513 12.93 -83.06 8.14
CA ALA A 513 11.86 -83.92 8.61
C ALA A 513 12.33 -85.34 8.89
N VAL A 514 11.55 -86.04 9.72
CA VAL A 514 11.85 -87.41 10.15
C VAL A 514 10.60 -88.27 9.97
N SER A 515 10.79 -89.46 9.42
CA SER A 515 9.79 -90.52 9.37
C SER A 515 10.25 -91.68 10.25
N ARG A 516 9.32 -92.27 11.00
CA ARG A 516 9.58 -93.44 11.85
C ARG A 516 8.58 -94.53 11.50
N SER A 517 9.06 -95.75 11.33
CA SER A 517 8.26 -96.95 11.09
C SER A 517 8.97 -98.18 11.67
N THR A 518 8.44 -99.37 11.45
CA THR A 518 9.08 -100.65 11.78
C THR A 518 9.15 -101.54 10.55
N LEU A 519 10.06 -102.50 10.56
CA LEU A 519 10.19 -103.55 9.55
C LEU A 519 10.50 -104.87 10.26
N VAL A 520 9.88 -105.97 9.83
CA VAL A 520 10.24 -107.31 10.31
C VAL A 520 11.27 -107.90 9.36
N VAL A 521 12.45 -108.24 9.88
CA VAL A 521 13.48 -108.96 9.13
C VAL A 521 13.39 -110.45 9.48
N PRO A 522 13.07 -111.34 8.51
CA PRO A 522 12.96 -112.78 8.78
C PRO A 522 14.32 -113.34 9.22
N GLY A 523 14.31 -114.25 10.19
CA GLY A 523 15.48 -115.05 10.55
C GLY A 523 15.75 -116.07 9.44
N GLY A 524 17.00 -116.23 9.03
CA GLY A 524 17.37 -117.27 8.07
C GLY A 524 17.05 -118.66 8.63
N LYS A 525 16.43 -119.51 7.81
CA LYS A 525 16.56 -120.96 8.01
C LYS A 525 17.95 -121.34 7.51
N GLY A 526 18.78 -121.89 8.40
CA GLY A 526 19.98 -122.69 8.14
C GLY A 526 20.92 -122.18 7.06
#